data_AF-A0A929ZP35-F1
#
_entry.id   AF-A0A929ZP35-F1
#
_cell.length_a   1.000
_cell.length_b   1.000
_cell.length_c   1.000
_cell.angle_alpha   90.00
_cell.angle_beta   90.00
_cell.angle_gamma   90.00
#
_symmetry.space_group_name_H-M   'P 1'
#
loop_
_entity.id
_entity.type
_entity.pdbx_description
1 polymer ?
#
loop_
_entity_poly.entity_id
_entity_poly.type
_entity_poly.pdbx_seq_one_letter_code
_entity_poly.pdbx_strand_id
1 'polypeptide(L)'
;IALSIHLFGMNPLAWRLPGAIAGVLMLPVLYGILKLLLKRDDLSLIGSFLLAADFMHITTSRIATLEPFSILFILCAFYWMLKYCMSSFYTLPMHKGILYLLTSGIFMGLSIAAKWTGCYAAVGLAVMLFTNWIQRYLEYKKDKIAHSKFFQILLKTMLLCVLFFIILPITIYCISYIPDKIFRNEPWSIANVWKQAQQMYFYHVNLN
;
A
#
# COMPACT_ATOMS: atom_id res chain seq x y z
N ILE A 1 -15.93 -5.94 -3.16
CA ILE A 1 -17.34 -5.65 -3.51
C ILE A 1 -18.06 -6.92 -3.97
N ALA A 2 -17.61 -7.59 -5.04
CA ALA A 2 -18.23 -8.81 -5.57
C ALA A 2 -18.47 -9.91 -4.50
N LEU A 3 -17.50 -10.16 -3.62
CA LEU A 3 -17.65 -11.12 -2.52
C LEU A 3 -18.78 -10.74 -1.54
N SER A 4 -18.96 -9.46 -1.24
CA SER A 4 -20.05 -8.99 -0.36
C SER A 4 -21.42 -9.14 -1.04
N ILE A 5 -21.49 -8.87 -2.34
CA ILE A 5 -22.68 -9.10 -3.15
C ILE A 5 -23.03 -10.60 -3.17
N HIS A 6 -22.04 -11.47 -3.30
CA HIS A 6 -22.25 -12.91 -3.30
C HIS A 6 -22.80 -13.42 -1.96
N LEU A 7 -22.33 -12.86 -0.83
CA LEU A 7 -22.78 -13.26 0.51
C LEU A 7 -24.13 -12.67 0.92
N PHE A 8 -24.40 -11.40 0.59
CA PHE A 8 -25.57 -10.65 1.08
C PHE A 8 -26.61 -10.32 0.00
N GLY A 9 -26.37 -10.73 -1.24
CA GLY A 9 -27.24 -10.49 -2.39
C GLY A 9 -27.00 -9.14 -3.10
N MET A 10 -27.72 -8.94 -4.21
CA MET A 10 -27.68 -7.70 -5.01
C MET A 10 -28.57 -6.62 -4.40
N ASN A 11 -28.13 -6.03 -3.29
CA ASN A 11 -28.86 -4.93 -2.64
C ASN A 11 -27.93 -3.72 -2.35
N PRO A 12 -28.51 -2.53 -2.13
CA PRO A 12 -27.74 -1.31 -1.88
C PRO A 12 -26.79 -1.37 -0.69
N LEU A 13 -27.13 -2.18 0.31
CA LEU A 13 -26.32 -2.37 1.51
C LEU A 13 -25.09 -3.24 1.20
N ALA A 14 -25.26 -4.35 0.51
CA ALA A 14 -24.24 -5.35 0.24
C ALA A 14 -23.07 -4.80 -0.57
N TRP A 15 -23.32 -3.96 -1.58
CA TRP A 15 -22.23 -3.37 -2.35
C TRP A 15 -21.58 -2.14 -1.69
N ARG A 16 -22.28 -1.44 -0.78
CA ARG A 16 -21.74 -0.29 -0.02
C ARG A 16 -20.97 -0.71 1.23
N LEU A 17 -21.34 -1.83 1.85
CA LEU A 17 -20.78 -2.31 3.11
C LEU A 17 -19.25 -2.43 3.08
N PRO A 18 -18.60 -2.99 2.05
CA PRO A 18 -17.14 -3.09 2.03
C PRO A 18 -16.44 -1.73 2.01
N GLY A 19 -17.01 -0.74 1.31
CA GLY A 19 -16.47 0.63 1.28
C GLY A 19 -16.58 1.32 2.63
N ALA A 20 -17.71 1.11 3.34
CA ALA A 20 -17.92 1.62 4.68
C ALA A 20 -16.94 0.99 5.69
N ILE A 21 -16.71 -0.32 5.62
CA ILE A 21 -15.73 -1.03 6.46
C ILE A 21 -14.32 -0.48 6.20
N ALA A 22 -13.93 -0.30 4.94
CA ALA A 22 -12.64 0.31 4.61
C ALA A 22 -12.52 1.73 5.18
N GLY A 23 -13.60 2.52 5.08
CA GLY A 23 -13.80 3.81 5.76
C GLY A 23 -13.43 3.78 7.24
N VAL A 24 -14.03 2.85 7.98
CA VAL A 24 -13.83 2.70 9.43
C VAL A 24 -12.41 2.21 9.75
N LEU A 25 -11.87 1.27 8.96
CA LEU A 25 -10.52 0.72 9.17
C LEU A 25 -9.40 1.75 8.94
N MET A 26 -9.64 2.80 8.16
CA MET A 26 -8.66 3.88 8.01
C MET A 26 -8.38 4.62 9.32
N LEU A 27 -9.36 4.72 10.22
CA LEU A 27 -9.23 5.44 11.50
C LEU A 27 -8.15 4.82 12.42
N PRO A 28 -8.18 3.53 12.78
CA PRO A 28 -7.15 2.94 13.62
C PRO A 28 -5.77 2.90 12.94
N VAL A 29 -5.72 2.80 11.60
CA VAL A 29 -4.45 2.83 10.85
C VAL A 29 -3.83 4.22 10.93
N LEU A 30 -4.61 5.27 10.69
CA LEU A 30 -4.15 6.66 10.83
C LEU A 30 -3.73 6.95 12.27
N TYR A 31 -4.53 6.51 13.26
CA TYR A 31 -4.16 6.58 14.67
C TYR A 31 -2.78 5.98 14.93
N GLY A 32 -2.53 4.78 14.40
CA GLY A 32 -1.24 4.10 14.52
C GLY A 32 -0.09 4.89 13.88
N ILE A 33 -0.30 5.49 12.70
CA ILE A 33 0.68 6.34 12.03
C ILE A 33 1.00 7.58 12.89
N LEU A 34 -0.04 8.27 13.36
CA LEU A 34 0.12 9.46 14.20
C LEU A 34 0.80 9.12 15.53
N LYS A 35 0.47 7.98 16.14
CA LYS A 35 1.09 7.53 17.38
C LYS A 35 2.57 7.25 17.20
N LEU A 36 2.98 6.68 16.07
CA LEU A 36 4.38 6.47 15.71
C LEU A 36 5.13 7.82 15.54
N LEU A 37 4.51 8.78 14.85
CA LEU A 37 5.15 10.07 14.52
C LEU A 37 5.19 11.04 15.71
N LEU A 38 4.06 11.22 16.40
CA LEU A 38 3.87 12.24 17.44
C LEU A 38 4.19 11.71 18.84
N LYS A 39 4.21 10.38 19.04
CA LYS A 39 4.42 9.71 20.33
C LYS A 39 3.43 10.10 21.44
N ARG A 40 2.39 10.87 21.14
CA ARG A 40 1.35 11.34 22.08
C ARG A 40 -0.01 10.79 21.70
N ASP A 41 -0.76 10.28 22.68
CA ASP A 41 -2.10 9.72 22.46
C ASP A 41 -3.10 10.81 22.11
N ASP A 42 -3.09 11.94 22.82
CA ASP A 42 -4.04 13.05 22.62
C ASP A 42 -4.05 13.54 21.17
N LEU A 43 -2.86 13.82 20.61
CA LEU A 43 -2.74 14.32 19.25
C LEU A 43 -3.12 13.27 18.20
N SER A 44 -2.86 12.00 18.49
CA SER A 44 -3.22 10.88 17.60
C SER A 44 -4.72 10.66 17.58
N LEU A 45 -5.38 10.79 18.73
CA LEU A 45 -6.85 10.75 18.85
C LEU A 45 -7.48 11.92 18.12
N ILE A 46 -6.98 13.15 18.32
CA ILE A 46 -7.48 14.34 17.62
C ILE A 46 -7.34 14.18 16.11
N GLY A 47 -6.18 13.76 15.60
CA GLY A 47 -5.99 13.56 14.15
C GLY A 47 -6.88 12.46 13.57
N SER A 48 -7.11 11.38 14.31
CA SER A 48 -8.03 10.31 13.88
C SER A 48 -9.49 10.75 13.93
N PHE A 49 -9.86 11.57 14.92
CA PHE A 49 -11.18 12.19 15.01
C PHE A 49 -11.42 13.17 13.87
N LEU A 50 -10.42 13.97 13.48
CA LEU A 50 -10.51 14.86 12.32
C LEU A 50 -10.79 14.09 11.03
N LEU A 51 -10.15 12.93 10.83
CA LEU A 51 -10.47 12.05 9.69
C LEU A 51 -11.90 11.48 9.81
N ALA A 52 -12.32 11.08 11.01
CA ALA A 52 -13.67 10.54 11.24
C ALA A 52 -14.76 11.58 10.98
N ALA A 53 -14.48 12.86 11.25
CA ALA A 53 -15.39 13.98 11.04
C ALA A 53 -15.32 14.56 9.61
N ASP A 54 -14.37 14.14 8.78
CA ASP A 54 -14.24 14.65 7.42
C ASP A 54 -15.40 14.22 6.51
N PHE A 55 -16.06 15.20 5.90
CA PHE A 55 -17.21 14.98 5.03
C PHE A 55 -16.83 14.22 3.76
N MET A 56 -15.65 14.47 3.20
CA MET A 56 -15.22 13.79 1.97
C MET A 56 -14.97 12.30 2.23
N HIS A 57 -14.31 11.96 3.33
CA HIS A 57 -14.12 10.58 3.78
C HIS A 57 -15.46 9.85 4.04
N ILE A 58 -16.40 10.49 4.74
CA ILE A 58 -17.72 9.91 5.03
C ILE A 58 -18.52 9.67 3.73
N THR A 59 -18.50 10.62 2.80
CA THR A 59 -19.27 10.51 1.55
C THR A 59 -18.70 9.45 0.62
N THR A 60 -17.39 9.47 0.38
CA THR A 60 -16.71 8.51 -0.50
C THR A 60 -16.81 7.07 0.02
N SER A 61 -16.73 6.85 1.33
CA SER A 61 -16.91 5.51 1.93
C SER A 61 -18.31 4.92 1.78
N ARG A 62 -19.33 5.75 1.49
CA ARG A 62 -20.75 5.32 1.39
C ARG A 62 -21.27 5.16 -0.03
N ILE A 63 -20.60 5.71 -1.05
CA ILE A 63 -21.09 5.70 -2.44
C ILE A 63 -20.62 4.44 -3.21
N ALA A 64 -20.07 3.44 -2.50
CA ALA A 64 -19.54 2.19 -3.08
C ALA A 64 -18.48 2.42 -4.18
N THR A 65 -17.69 3.48 -4.04
CA THR A 65 -16.55 3.74 -4.94
C THR A 65 -15.33 2.94 -4.49
N LEU A 66 -14.34 2.84 -5.38
CA LEU A 66 -13.09 2.12 -5.13
C LEU A 66 -12.08 2.92 -4.27
N GLU A 67 -12.32 4.22 -4.07
CA GLU A 67 -11.39 5.14 -3.41
C GLU A 67 -11.04 4.77 -1.96
N PRO A 68 -12.01 4.37 -1.10
CA PRO A 68 -11.72 4.00 0.28
C PRO A 68 -10.74 2.84 0.40
N PHE A 69 -10.80 1.86 -0.54
CA PHE A 69 -9.87 0.73 -0.54
C PHE A 69 -8.46 1.19 -0.91
N SER A 70 -8.32 2.02 -1.95
CA SER A 70 -7.02 2.55 -2.37
C SER A 70 -6.36 3.31 -1.24
N ILE A 71 -7.08 4.21 -0.56
CA ILE A 71 -6.53 5.03 0.52
C ILE A 71 -6.16 4.17 1.73
N LEU A 72 -7.02 3.22 2.13
CA LEU A 72 -6.72 2.28 3.22
C LEU A 72 -5.42 1.51 2.95
N PHE A 73 -5.25 0.97 1.74
CA PHE A 73 -4.04 0.23 1.38
C PHE A 73 -2.80 1.14 1.37
N ILE A 74 -2.91 2.39 0.90
CA ILE A 74 -1.84 3.37 0.99
C ILE A 74 -1.45 3.60 2.46
N LEU A 75 -2.42 3.88 3.34
CA LEU A 75 -2.15 4.12 4.76
C LEU A 75 -1.49 2.90 5.41
N CYS A 76 -1.97 1.68 5.13
CA CYS A 76 -1.34 0.46 5.62
C CYS A 76 0.11 0.32 5.12
N ALA A 77 0.37 0.61 3.84
CA ALA A 77 1.73 0.57 3.27
C ALA A 77 2.68 1.54 3.98
N PHE A 78 2.23 2.78 4.22
CA PHE A 78 2.97 3.79 4.97
C PHE A 78 3.17 3.42 6.45
N TYR A 79 2.16 2.85 7.11
CA TYR A 79 2.26 2.42 8.50
C TYR A 79 3.38 1.40 8.71
N TRP A 80 3.44 0.37 7.86
CA TRP A 80 4.50 -0.65 7.95
C TRP A 80 5.88 -0.10 7.56
N MET A 81 5.94 0.79 6.57
CA MET A 81 7.18 1.50 6.21
C MET A 81 7.68 2.37 7.37
N LEU A 82 6.81 3.10 8.04
CA LEU A 82 7.16 3.89 9.23
C LEU A 82 7.70 3.02 10.36
N LYS A 83 7.06 1.86 10.62
CA LYS A 83 7.60 0.90 11.58
C LYS A 83 8.99 0.42 11.21
N TYR A 84 9.25 0.17 9.93
CA TYR A 84 10.59 -0.17 9.45
C TYR A 84 11.59 0.98 9.70
N CYS A 85 11.25 2.22 9.34
CA CYS A 85 12.14 3.38 9.53
C CYS A 85 12.41 3.71 11.00
N MET A 86 11.45 3.48 11.90
CA MET A 86 11.61 3.71 13.34
C MET A 86 12.30 2.57 14.08
N SER A 87 12.43 1.40 13.47
CA SER A 87 13.08 0.24 14.07
C SER A 87 14.60 0.36 13.95
N SER A 88 15.33 0.08 15.04
CA SER A 88 16.80 0.00 15.02
C SER A 88 17.27 -1.43 14.74
N PHE A 89 18.29 -1.59 13.90
CA PHE A 89 18.90 -2.89 13.59
C PHE A 89 19.58 -3.56 14.80
N TYR A 90 19.88 -2.80 15.85
CA TYR A 90 20.45 -3.35 17.08
C TYR A 90 19.43 -4.10 17.94
N THR A 91 18.17 -3.67 17.90
CA THR A 91 17.12 -4.19 18.79
C THR A 91 16.17 -5.14 18.08
N LEU A 92 16.00 -5.00 16.75
CA LEU A 92 15.15 -5.89 15.97
C LEU A 92 15.95 -6.92 15.16
N PRO A 93 15.54 -8.20 15.18
CA PRO A 93 16.09 -9.20 14.26
C PRO A 93 15.72 -8.87 12.82
N MET A 94 16.65 -9.16 11.89
CA MET A 94 16.51 -8.86 10.45
C MET A 94 15.21 -9.37 9.83
N HIS A 95 14.74 -10.56 10.24
CA HIS A 95 13.49 -11.14 9.72
C HIS A 95 12.27 -10.26 10.00
N LYS A 96 12.20 -9.57 11.14
CA LYS A 96 11.08 -8.65 11.44
C LYS A 96 11.12 -7.41 10.55
N GLY A 97 12.31 -6.89 10.26
CA GLY A 97 12.48 -5.79 9.30
C GLY A 97 12.05 -6.18 7.88
N ILE A 98 12.42 -7.37 7.43
CA ILE A 98 11.97 -7.94 6.15
C ILE A 98 10.44 -8.10 6.14
N LEU A 99 9.85 -8.57 7.24
CA LEU A 99 8.40 -8.71 7.34
C LEU A 99 7.68 -7.36 7.19
N TYR A 100 8.19 -6.29 7.80
CA TYR A 100 7.61 -4.95 7.64
C TYR A 100 7.73 -4.42 6.20
N LEU A 101 8.85 -4.69 5.51
CA LEU A 101 9.01 -4.33 4.10
C LEU A 101 8.08 -5.14 3.21
N LEU A 102 7.95 -6.45 3.46
CA LEU A 102 7.05 -7.33 2.72
C LEU A 102 5.59 -6.91 2.89
N THR A 103 5.13 -6.67 4.12
CA THR A 103 3.76 -6.22 4.36
C THR A 103 3.50 -4.86 3.73
N SER A 104 4.45 -3.92 3.80
CA SER A 104 4.37 -2.64 3.10
C SER A 104 4.23 -2.82 1.58
N GLY A 105 5.05 -3.69 0.98
CA GLY A 105 5.00 -4.00 -0.46
C GLY A 105 3.68 -4.66 -0.90
N ILE A 106 3.12 -5.57 -0.11
CA ILE A 106 1.81 -6.18 -0.36
C ILE A 106 0.73 -5.10 -0.42
N PHE A 107 0.66 -4.21 0.58
CA PHE A 107 -0.34 -3.14 0.62
C PHE A 107 -0.14 -2.12 -0.51
N MET A 108 1.11 -1.81 -0.86
CA MET A 108 1.39 -0.96 -2.02
C MET A 108 0.89 -1.60 -3.32
N GLY A 109 1.15 -2.89 -3.53
CA GLY A 109 0.65 -3.62 -4.70
C GLY A 109 -0.87 -3.67 -4.77
N LEU A 110 -1.55 -3.90 -3.63
CA LEU A 110 -3.00 -3.84 -3.54
C LEU A 110 -3.55 -2.44 -3.86
N SER A 111 -2.86 -1.37 -3.44
CA SER A 111 -3.24 0.00 -3.79
C SER A 111 -3.13 0.26 -5.29
N ILE A 112 -2.01 -0.12 -5.92
CA ILE A 112 -1.78 0.08 -7.36
C ILE A 112 -2.80 -0.72 -8.18
N ALA A 113 -3.12 -1.95 -7.75
CA ALA A 113 -4.16 -2.77 -8.35
C ALA A 113 -5.56 -2.17 -8.22
N ALA A 114 -5.85 -1.48 -7.12
CA ALA A 114 -7.13 -0.79 -6.94
C ALA A 114 -7.23 0.49 -7.79
N LYS A 115 -6.18 1.32 -7.81
CA LYS A 115 -6.12 2.58 -8.56
C LYS A 115 -4.67 2.97 -8.82
N TRP A 116 -4.36 3.38 -10.06
CA TRP A 116 -3.00 3.83 -10.42
C TRP A 116 -2.50 5.05 -9.65
N THR A 117 -3.37 5.77 -8.95
CA THR A 117 -2.95 6.78 -7.97
C THR A 117 -2.05 6.21 -6.87
N GLY A 118 -2.11 4.90 -6.61
CA GLY A 118 -1.17 4.20 -5.72
C GLY A 118 0.29 4.28 -6.18
N CYS A 119 0.56 4.49 -7.48
CA CYS A 119 1.92 4.70 -7.97
C CYS A 119 2.54 5.98 -7.41
N TYR A 120 1.74 7.03 -7.17
CA TYR A 120 2.23 8.25 -6.52
C TYR A 120 2.63 7.98 -5.06
N ALA A 121 1.88 7.13 -4.36
CA ALA A 121 2.23 6.71 -3.00
C ALA A 121 3.54 5.90 -2.97
N ALA A 122 3.81 5.07 -4.00
CA ALA A 122 5.05 4.31 -4.12
C ALA A 122 6.29 5.22 -4.16
N VAL A 123 6.20 6.40 -4.81
CA VAL A 123 7.27 7.40 -4.79
C VAL A 123 7.55 7.88 -3.36
N GLY A 124 6.51 8.18 -2.58
CA GLY A 124 6.66 8.57 -1.17
C GLY A 124 7.33 7.49 -0.32
N LEU A 125 6.95 6.22 -0.50
CA LEU A 125 7.57 5.08 0.17
C LEU A 125 9.06 4.93 -0.22
N ALA A 126 9.39 5.12 -1.49
CA ALA A 126 10.77 5.07 -1.96
C ALA A 126 11.62 6.17 -1.30
N VAL A 127 11.13 7.42 -1.25
CA VAL A 127 11.83 8.51 -0.57
C VAL A 127 12.08 8.18 0.91
N MET A 128 11.07 7.64 1.61
CA MET A 128 11.22 7.23 3.01
C MET A 128 12.24 6.12 3.21
N LEU A 129 12.29 5.14 2.31
CA LEU A 129 13.23 4.03 2.37
C LEU A 129 14.67 4.52 2.15
N PHE A 130 14.89 5.30 1.09
CA PHE A 130 16.22 5.83 0.76
C PHE A 130 16.74 6.79 1.84
N THR A 131 15.89 7.68 2.36
CA THR A 131 16.27 8.59 3.45
C THR A 131 16.66 7.82 4.71
N ASN A 132 15.92 6.76 5.07
CA ASN A 132 16.29 5.90 6.18
C ASN A 132 17.64 5.21 5.95
N TRP A 133 17.89 4.65 4.77
CA TRP A 133 19.18 4.03 4.45
C TRP A 133 20.34 5.01 4.54
N ILE A 134 20.20 6.24 4.03
CA ILE A 134 21.22 7.27 4.13
C ILE A 134 21.51 7.61 5.60
N GLN A 135 20.47 7.83 6.41
CA GLN A 135 20.63 8.13 7.83
C GLN A 135 21.37 7.01 8.57
N ARG A 136 21.01 5.73 8.30
CA ARG A 136 21.66 4.57 8.92
C ARG A 136 23.10 4.38 8.45
N TYR A 137 23.37 4.59 7.17
CA TYR A 137 24.73 4.55 6.64
C TYR A 137 25.64 5.56 7.36
N LEU A 138 25.15 6.78 7.60
CA LEU A 138 25.88 7.82 8.34
C LEU A 138 26.06 7.46 9.82
N GLU A 139 25.06 6.86 10.46
CA GLU A 139 25.13 6.41 11.86
C GLU A 139 26.18 5.30 12.06
N TYR A 140 26.21 4.31 11.16
CA TYR A 140 27.12 3.16 11.25
C TYR A 140 28.51 3.41 10.69
N LYS A 141 28.77 4.56 10.05
CA LYS A 141 30.11 4.92 9.54
C LYS A 141 31.14 5.06 10.68
N LYS A 142 30.68 5.37 11.90
CA LYS A 142 31.54 5.57 13.08
C LYS A 142 32.14 4.26 13.62
N ASP A 143 31.50 3.12 13.39
CA ASP A 143 31.91 1.82 13.92
C ASP A 143 32.26 0.84 12.78
N LYS A 144 33.55 0.56 12.57
CA LYS A 144 34.03 -0.25 11.42
C LYS A 144 33.43 -1.67 11.39
N ILE A 145 33.27 -2.31 12.55
CA ILE A 145 32.76 -3.69 12.66
C ILE A 145 31.25 -3.71 12.36
N ALA A 146 30.50 -2.73 12.89
CA ALA A 146 29.06 -2.60 12.60
C ALA A 146 28.81 -2.23 11.14
N HIS A 147 29.67 -1.39 10.55
CA HIS A 147 29.58 -0.95 9.16
C HIS A 147 29.63 -2.11 8.16
N SER A 148 30.59 -3.04 8.31
CA SER A 148 30.73 -4.19 7.41
C SER A 148 29.51 -5.12 7.47
N LYS A 149 29.01 -5.42 8.67
CA LYS A 149 27.78 -6.22 8.86
C LYS A 149 26.55 -5.50 8.31
N PHE A 150 26.44 -4.20 8.54
CA PHE A 150 25.35 -3.38 8.00
C PHE A 150 25.34 -3.37 6.48
N PHE A 151 26.49 -3.24 5.82
CA PHE A 151 26.56 -3.22 4.36
C PHE A 151 26.05 -4.53 3.72
N GLN A 152 26.38 -5.68 4.30
CA GLN A 152 25.86 -6.98 3.84
C GLN A 152 24.34 -7.09 4.02
N ILE A 153 23.81 -6.59 5.15
CA ILE A 153 22.37 -6.57 5.42
C ILE A 153 21.67 -5.62 4.45
N LEU A 154 22.23 -4.43 4.25
CA LEU A 154 21.72 -3.40 3.34
C LEU A 154 21.59 -3.98 1.93
N LEU A 155 22.64 -4.62 1.42
CA LEU A 155 22.64 -5.19 0.07
C LEU A 155 21.57 -6.29 -0.10
N LYS A 156 21.41 -7.16 0.91
CA LYS A 156 20.30 -8.14 0.94
C LYS A 156 18.94 -7.46 0.97
N THR A 157 18.77 -6.41 1.78
CA THR A 157 17.50 -5.66 1.84
C THR A 157 17.19 -4.92 0.55
N MET A 158 18.20 -4.37 -0.15
CA MET A 158 18.01 -3.72 -1.45
C MET A 158 17.47 -4.70 -2.49
N LEU A 159 18.04 -5.91 -2.55
CA LEU A 159 17.58 -6.95 -3.47
C LEU A 159 16.15 -7.40 -3.14
N LEU A 160 15.84 -7.56 -1.85
CA LEU A 160 14.47 -7.86 -1.39
C LEU A 160 13.50 -6.70 -1.68
N CYS A 161 13.94 -5.45 -1.62
CA CYS A 161 13.09 -4.31 -1.96
C CYS A 161 12.69 -4.32 -3.45
N VAL A 162 13.57 -4.72 -4.37
CA VAL A 162 13.19 -4.93 -5.77
C VAL A 162 12.10 -6.00 -5.89
N LEU A 163 12.25 -7.10 -5.15
CA LEU A 163 11.23 -8.15 -5.12
C LEU A 163 9.90 -7.64 -4.56
N PHE A 164 9.91 -6.90 -3.45
CA PHE A 164 8.68 -6.48 -2.74
C PHE A 164 8.00 -5.25 -3.30
N PHE A 165 8.73 -4.32 -3.92
CA PHE A 165 8.20 -3.04 -4.41
C PHE A 165 8.15 -2.93 -5.94
N ILE A 166 8.68 -3.90 -6.68
CA ILE A 166 8.56 -3.94 -8.14
C ILE A 166 7.87 -5.23 -8.57
N ILE A 167 8.49 -6.38 -8.32
CA ILE A 167 8.00 -7.67 -8.80
C ILE A 167 6.65 -8.00 -8.16
N LEU A 168 6.54 -7.86 -6.84
CA LEU A 168 5.31 -8.18 -6.11
C LEU A 168 4.11 -7.30 -6.55
N PRO A 169 4.20 -5.97 -6.64
CA PRO A 169 3.12 -5.14 -7.17
C PRO A 169 2.69 -5.51 -8.59
N ILE A 170 3.65 -5.80 -9.48
CA ILE A 170 3.35 -6.25 -10.85
C ILE A 170 2.59 -7.57 -10.82
N THR A 171 3.02 -8.53 -10.00
CA THR A 171 2.32 -9.82 -9.88
C THR A 171 0.89 -9.65 -9.34
N ILE A 172 0.71 -8.83 -8.29
CA ILE A 172 -0.63 -8.53 -7.73
C ILE A 172 -1.51 -7.87 -8.79
N TYR A 173 -0.96 -6.92 -9.54
CA TYR A 173 -1.67 -6.24 -10.62
C TYR A 173 -2.08 -7.22 -11.73
N CYS A 174 -1.19 -8.09 -12.20
CA CYS A 174 -1.54 -9.08 -13.21
C CYS A 174 -2.59 -10.09 -12.72
N ILE A 175 -2.50 -10.51 -11.45
CA ILE A 175 -3.46 -11.42 -10.81
C ILE A 175 -4.86 -10.78 -10.69
N SER A 176 -4.94 -9.46 -10.48
CA SER A 176 -6.25 -8.79 -10.36
C SER A 176 -7.08 -8.83 -11.65
N TYR A 177 -6.47 -9.13 -12.80
CA TYR A 177 -7.16 -9.33 -14.08
C TYR A 177 -7.66 -10.77 -14.31
N ILE A 178 -7.31 -11.74 -13.46
CA ILE A 178 -7.79 -13.14 -13.60
C ILE A 178 -9.33 -13.23 -13.57
N PRO A 179 -10.05 -12.53 -12.67
CA PRO A 179 -11.51 -12.58 -12.64
C PRO A 179 -12.17 -11.80 -13.80
N ASP A 180 -11.40 -11.00 -14.54
CA ASP A 180 -11.92 -10.12 -15.56
C ASP A 180 -12.29 -10.90 -16.82
N LYS A 181 -13.57 -10.85 -17.22
CA LYS A 181 -14.13 -11.60 -18.35
C LYS A 181 -14.36 -10.72 -19.58
N ILE A 182 -13.57 -9.67 -19.77
CA ILE A 182 -13.72 -8.76 -20.92
C ILE A 182 -13.51 -9.50 -22.25
N PHE A 183 -12.51 -10.37 -22.34
CA PHE A 183 -12.34 -11.28 -23.47
C PHE A 183 -13.03 -12.61 -23.16
N ARG A 184 -14.38 -12.64 -23.25
CA ARG A 184 -15.23 -13.78 -22.86
C ARG A 184 -14.79 -15.16 -23.38
N ASN A 185 -14.02 -15.21 -24.47
CA ASN A 185 -13.60 -16.44 -25.16
C ASN A 185 -12.09 -16.70 -25.11
N GLU A 186 -11.28 -15.83 -24.48
CA GLU A 186 -9.83 -16.02 -24.41
C GLU A 186 -9.38 -16.35 -22.98
N PRO A 187 -8.44 -17.29 -22.79
CA PRO A 187 -7.86 -17.55 -21.48
C PRO A 187 -7.05 -16.33 -20.99
N TRP A 188 -6.86 -16.23 -19.68
CA TRP A 188 -6.01 -15.20 -19.10
C TRP A 188 -4.58 -15.31 -19.65
N SER A 189 -4.05 -14.19 -20.13
CA SER A 189 -2.69 -14.07 -20.67
C SER A 189 -2.14 -12.68 -20.37
N ILE A 190 -0.83 -12.58 -20.16
CA ILE A 190 -0.13 -11.30 -19.95
C ILE A 190 -0.32 -10.38 -21.17
N ALA A 191 -0.39 -10.94 -22.38
CA ALA A 191 -0.68 -10.19 -23.60
C ALA A 191 -2.06 -9.53 -23.57
N ASN A 192 -3.05 -10.19 -22.97
CA ASN A 192 -4.41 -9.67 -22.86
C ASN A 192 -4.51 -8.55 -21.83
N VAL A 193 -3.81 -8.67 -20.70
CA VAL A 193 -3.68 -7.57 -19.72
C VAL A 193 -3.05 -6.34 -20.36
N TRP A 194 -1.98 -6.53 -21.15
CA TRP A 194 -1.33 -5.44 -21.86
C TRP A 194 -2.24 -4.79 -22.91
N LYS A 195 -2.92 -5.61 -23.72
CA LYS A 195 -3.88 -5.15 -24.73
C LYS A 195 -5.02 -4.34 -24.11
N GLN A 196 -5.52 -4.78 -22.95
CA GLN A 196 -6.55 -4.05 -22.22
C GLN A 196 -6.06 -2.71 -21.68
N ALA A 197 -4.82 -2.65 -21.16
CA ALA A 197 -4.19 -1.39 -20.76
C ALA A 197 -4.02 -0.43 -21.96
N GLN A 198 -3.60 -0.95 -23.12
CA GLN A 198 -3.52 -0.18 -24.36
C GLN A 198 -4.89 0.33 -24.80
N GLN A 199 -5.94 -0.50 -24.75
CA GLN A 199 -7.30 -0.08 -25.08
C GLN A 199 -7.78 1.06 -24.18
N MET A 200 -7.54 0.97 -22.87
CA MET A 200 -7.86 2.06 -21.93
C MET A 200 -7.11 3.34 -22.29
N TYR A 201 -5.82 3.24 -22.63
CA TYR A 201 -5.01 4.39 -23.05
C TYR A 201 -5.55 5.02 -24.35
N PHE A 202 -5.76 4.22 -25.39
CA PHE A 202 -6.27 4.70 -26.68
C PHE A 202 -7.68 5.29 -26.56
N TYR A 203 -8.53 4.76 -25.69
CA TYR A 203 -9.83 5.35 -25.40
C TYR A 203 -9.69 6.78 -24.85
N HIS A 204 -8.76 7.02 -23.92
CA HIS A 204 -8.54 8.36 -23.34
C HIS A 204 -7.87 9.33 -24.30
N VAL A 205 -6.97 8.86 -25.16
CA VAL A 205 -6.30 9.70 -26.16
C VAL A 205 -7.24 10.09 -27.30
N ASN A 206 -8.15 9.20 -27.68
CA ASN A 206 -9.08 9.42 -28.79
C ASN A 206 -10.46 9.94 -28.35
N LEU A 207 -10.61 10.34 -27.09
CA LEU A 207 -11.76 11.08 -26.59
C LEU A 207 -11.67 12.53 -27.11
N ASN A 208 -12.07 12.72 -28.37
CA ASN A 208 -12.45 14.01 -28.95
C ASN A 208 -13.94 14.25 -28.73
#